data_AF-A0A9E4MDH9-F1
#
_entry.id   AF-A0A9E4MDH9-F1
#
_cell.length_a   1.000
_cell.length_b   1.000
_cell.length_c   1.000
_cell.angle_alpha   90.00
_cell.angle_beta   90.00
_cell.angle_gamma   90.00
#
_symmetry.space_group_name_H-M   'P 1'
#
loop_
_entity.id
_entity.type
_entity.pdbx_description
1 polymer ?
#
loop_
_entity_poly.entity_id
_entity_poly.type
_entity_poly.pdbx_seq_one_letter_code
_entity_poly.pdbx_strand_id
1 'polypeptide(L)'
;RDSLAGRISTIETGVFSLTEIGPLHGLETPKPFLPANGLSAIADKAFWTDLREHGRRHADFRTAAFRHYSERGCYPVVHKRKDVDWAELADLLRETVIRRVIQHDLLNGEGRRRDSALLEGLLQLTCRYAGIAPAVSELAEQVGLSLSVPIDGRRVMRYLNLLADTLLVRLVPPLDVRLRKNRGGPKLCLADHALRACWLQEQVPLSPPELTTQAGHLAESVFGSAACTIAGLDVAHLPARGADREVDFVLTVGVQRVPVEIKYQRRIDPHRDTVGLRSFLEKTVNNAAFGVLITQDAAGVLDDPRIVSLPLSTFLLLR
;
A
#
# COMPACT_ATOMS: atom_id res chain seq x y z
N ARG A 1 -6.97 23.93 32.77
CA ARG A 1 -5.50 23.78 32.85
C ARG A 1 -5.14 22.62 31.92
N ASP A 2 -4.93 22.92 30.64
CA ASP A 2 -4.46 21.92 29.67
C ASP A 2 -2.98 21.66 29.92
N SER A 3 -2.64 20.43 30.28
CA SER A 3 -1.23 20.06 30.41
C SER A 3 -0.62 19.93 29.02
N LEU A 4 0.30 20.84 28.70
CA LEU A 4 1.27 20.76 27.60
C LEU A 4 2.28 19.61 27.76
N ALA A 5 1.87 18.47 28.34
CA ALA A 5 2.65 17.25 28.29
C ALA A 5 2.64 16.79 26.84
N GLY A 6 3.77 17.03 26.16
CA GLY A 6 3.94 16.85 24.72
C GLY A 6 3.33 15.55 24.24
N ARG A 7 2.38 15.64 23.31
CA ARG A 7 1.92 14.47 22.57
C ARG A 7 3.10 14.00 21.74
N ILE A 8 3.81 13.00 22.24
CA ILE A 8 4.80 12.26 21.46
C ILE A 8 3.99 11.53 20.39
N SER A 9 3.99 12.05 19.17
CA SER A 9 3.48 11.34 18.01
C SER A 9 4.65 10.58 17.38
N THR A 10 4.56 9.26 17.35
CA THR A 10 5.51 8.44 16.59
C THR A 10 5.30 8.72 15.10
N ILE A 11 6.37 9.06 14.39
CA ILE A 11 6.36 9.15 12.94
C ILE A 11 6.82 7.79 12.42
N GLU A 12 5.94 7.10 11.70
CA GLU A 12 6.31 5.87 11.03
C GLU A 12 7.15 6.20 9.79
N THR A 13 8.46 5.91 9.86
CA THR A 13 9.32 5.93 8.69
C THR A 13 9.19 4.58 7.99
N GLY A 14 8.69 4.59 6.75
CA GLY A 14 8.58 3.38 5.94
C GLY A 14 9.95 2.83 5.52
N VAL A 15 9.91 1.85 4.61
CA VAL A 15 11.08 1.43 3.83
C VAL A 15 11.53 2.55 2.87
N PHE A 16 12.68 2.38 2.19
CA PHE A 16 13.19 3.43 1.30
C PHE A 16 12.18 3.87 0.23
N SER A 17 12.15 5.17 -0.08
CA SER A 17 11.44 5.67 -1.26
C SER A 17 12.25 5.42 -2.54
N LEU A 18 11.64 5.66 -3.71
CA LEU A 18 12.40 5.62 -4.97
C LEU A 18 13.54 6.64 -4.97
N THR A 19 13.34 7.80 -4.34
CA THR A 19 14.37 8.83 -4.22
C THR A 19 15.49 8.44 -3.26
N GLU A 20 15.27 7.51 -2.33
CA GLU A 20 16.32 6.94 -1.47
C GLU A 20 17.03 5.74 -2.11
N ILE A 21 16.35 4.98 -2.96
CA ILE A 21 16.96 3.89 -3.74
C ILE A 21 17.95 4.44 -4.79
N GLY A 22 17.58 5.54 -5.45
CA GLY A 22 18.34 6.13 -6.55
C GLY A 22 19.84 6.34 -6.26
N PRO A 23 20.21 7.09 -5.20
CA PRO A 23 21.59 7.38 -4.87
C PRO A 23 22.41 6.12 -4.57
N LEU A 24 21.78 5.08 -4.02
CA LEU A 24 22.45 3.80 -3.75
C LEU A 24 22.87 3.12 -5.04
N HIS A 25 22.22 3.39 -6.17
CA HIS A 25 22.57 2.88 -7.50
C HIS A 25 23.29 3.90 -8.39
N GLY A 26 23.76 5.02 -7.81
CA GLY A 26 24.50 6.04 -8.55
C GLY A 26 23.63 6.88 -9.49
N LEU A 27 22.31 6.91 -9.26
CA LEU A 27 21.38 7.71 -10.05
C LEU A 27 21.31 9.15 -9.52
N GLU A 28 21.30 10.12 -10.43
CA GLU A 28 21.00 11.51 -10.08
C GLU A 28 19.53 11.62 -9.67
N THR A 29 19.30 11.95 -8.41
CA THR A 29 18.00 11.76 -7.76
C THR A 29 17.27 13.10 -7.62
N PRO A 30 16.03 13.23 -8.11
CA PRO A 30 15.22 14.41 -7.89
C PRO A 30 14.87 14.54 -6.40
N LYS A 31 14.54 15.76 -5.97
CA LYS A 31 13.97 15.97 -4.65
C LYS A 31 12.60 15.29 -4.56
N PRO A 32 12.21 14.75 -3.39
CA PRO A 32 10.85 14.29 -3.14
C PRO A 32 9.82 15.35 -3.54
N PHE A 33 8.75 14.93 -4.23
CA PHE A 33 7.76 15.87 -4.74
C PHE A 33 6.87 16.47 -3.63
N LEU A 34 6.53 15.70 -2.60
CA LEU A 34 5.76 16.17 -1.47
C LEU A 34 6.69 16.91 -0.48
N PRO A 35 6.54 18.23 -0.29
CA PRO A 35 7.35 18.95 0.69
C PRO A 35 6.95 18.56 2.12
N ALA A 36 7.83 18.82 3.08
CA ALA A 36 7.51 18.70 4.50
C ALA A 36 6.25 19.54 4.82
N ASN A 37 5.30 18.95 5.56
CA ASN A 37 3.99 19.54 5.86
C ASN A 37 3.09 19.84 4.64
N GLY A 38 3.36 19.22 3.48
CA GLY A 38 2.60 19.41 2.24
C GLY A 38 1.23 18.71 2.16
N LEU A 39 0.71 18.19 3.28
CA LEU A 39 -0.50 17.35 3.30
C LEU A 39 -1.71 18.01 2.62
N SER A 40 -1.90 19.31 2.81
CA SER A 40 -3.01 20.05 2.20
C SER A 40 -2.98 20.03 0.66
N ALA A 41 -1.81 19.91 0.05
CA ALA A 41 -1.67 19.87 -1.41
C ALA A 41 -2.26 18.59 -2.02
N ILE A 42 -2.32 17.49 -1.25
CA ILE A 42 -2.93 16.23 -1.72
C ILE A 42 -4.41 16.40 -2.07
N ALA A 43 -5.10 17.36 -1.44
CA ALA A 43 -6.50 17.67 -1.73
C ALA A 43 -6.70 18.58 -2.94
N ASP A 44 -5.62 19.03 -3.59
CA ASP A 44 -5.68 19.86 -4.80
C ASP A 44 -5.37 19.02 -6.05
N LYS A 45 -6.23 19.12 -7.06
CA LYS A 45 -6.04 18.46 -8.35
C LYS A 45 -4.76 18.94 -9.07
N ALA A 46 -4.38 20.21 -8.88
CA ALA A 46 -3.18 20.78 -9.49
C ALA A 46 -1.93 20.02 -9.02
N PHE A 47 -1.84 19.70 -7.73
CA PHE A 47 -0.74 18.91 -7.17
C PHE A 47 -0.51 17.58 -7.89
N TRP A 48 -1.59 16.82 -8.17
CA TRP A 48 -1.50 15.55 -8.88
C TRP A 48 -1.12 15.72 -10.36
N THR A 49 -1.57 16.82 -10.97
CA THR A 49 -1.19 17.18 -12.33
C THR A 49 0.29 17.53 -12.42
N ASP A 50 0.80 18.27 -11.44
CA ASP A 50 2.20 18.66 -11.34
C ASP A 50 3.08 17.46 -10.98
N LEU A 51 2.61 16.53 -10.14
CA LEU A 51 3.30 15.27 -9.85
C LEU A 51 3.44 14.42 -11.12
N ARG A 52 2.38 14.35 -11.93
CA ARG A 52 2.43 13.67 -13.24
C ARG A 52 3.51 14.28 -14.13
N GLU A 53 3.58 15.60 -14.21
CA GLU A 53 4.58 16.30 -15.01
C GLU A 53 5.99 16.14 -14.44
N HIS A 54 6.15 16.16 -13.12
CA HIS A 54 7.40 15.86 -12.44
C HIS A 54 7.90 14.45 -12.81
N GLY A 55 7.02 13.45 -12.77
CA GLY A 55 7.35 12.09 -13.20
C GLY A 55 7.70 11.97 -14.68
N ARG A 56 7.17 12.83 -15.56
CA ARG A 56 7.57 12.90 -16.97
C ARG A 56 8.95 13.53 -17.13
N ARG A 57 9.22 14.63 -16.42
CA ARG A 57 10.51 15.31 -16.43
C ARG A 57 11.65 14.43 -15.94
N HIS A 58 11.38 13.57 -14.96
CA HIS A 58 12.35 12.66 -14.36
C HIS A 58 12.13 11.20 -14.80
N ALA A 59 11.67 10.98 -16.04
CA ALA A 59 11.29 9.65 -16.52
C ALA A 59 12.44 8.63 -16.50
N ASP A 60 13.67 9.04 -16.84
CA ASP A 60 14.84 8.17 -16.85
C ASP A 60 15.18 7.67 -15.44
N PHE A 61 15.32 8.61 -14.49
CA PHE A 61 15.49 8.31 -13.07
C PHE A 61 14.39 7.38 -12.56
N ARG A 62 13.13 7.78 -12.76
CA ARG A 62 11.95 7.05 -12.29
C ARG A 62 11.96 5.61 -12.80
N THR A 63 12.28 5.41 -14.07
CA THR A 63 12.29 4.08 -14.71
C THR A 63 13.42 3.21 -14.17
N ALA A 64 14.62 3.77 -14.01
CA ALA A 64 15.76 3.03 -13.47
C ALA A 64 15.57 2.68 -11.98
N ALA A 65 15.17 3.65 -11.15
CA ALA A 65 14.91 3.41 -9.73
C ALA A 65 13.75 2.42 -9.52
N PHE A 66 12.66 2.56 -10.29
CA PHE A 66 11.51 1.66 -10.19
C PHE A 66 11.83 0.22 -10.63
N ARG A 67 12.81 0.02 -11.53
CA ARG A 67 13.30 -1.32 -11.87
C ARG A 67 13.99 -1.99 -10.68
N HIS A 68 14.92 -1.28 -10.03
CA HIS A 68 15.59 -1.80 -8.83
C HIS A 68 14.60 -2.08 -7.69
N TYR A 69 13.62 -1.19 -7.52
CA TYR A 69 12.52 -1.41 -6.61
C TYR A 69 11.71 -2.66 -6.97
N SER A 70 11.25 -2.78 -8.21
CA SER A 70 10.47 -3.91 -8.70
C SER A 70 11.16 -5.25 -8.42
N GLU A 71 12.47 -5.33 -8.65
CA GLU A 71 13.26 -6.54 -8.46
C GLU A 71 13.47 -6.91 -6.99
N ARG A 72 13.68 -5.92 -6.10
CA ARG A 72 14.23 -6.18 -4.76
C ARG A 72 13.44 -5.61 -3.58
N GLY A 73 12.41 -4.80 -3.83
CA GLY A 73 11.74 -4.02 -2.79
C GLY A 73 12.54 -2.78 -2.39
N CYS A 74 12.26 -2.28 -1.19
CA CYS A 74 12.84 -1.05 -0.62
C CYS A 74 13.64 -1.27 0.67
N TYR A 75 13.86 -2.52 1.11
CA TYR A 75 14.64 -2.76 2.33
C TYR A 75 16.11 -2.35 2.12
N PRO A 76 16.72 -1.53 3.00
CA PRO A 76 18.05 -0.99 2.78
C PRO A 76 19.13 -2.04 2.46
N VAL A 77 19.04 -3.22 3.07
CA VAL A 77 20.03 -4.29 2.91
C VAL A 77 20.11 -4.82 1.47
N VAL A 78 19.00 -4.84 0.73
CA VAL A 78 18.94 -5.39 -0.64
C VAL A 78 19.61 -4.48 -1.66
N HIS A 79 19.74 -3.19 -1.35
CA HIS A 79 20.40 -2.20 -2.20
C HIS A 79 21.85 -1.95 -1.79
N LYS A 80 22.21 -2.20 -0.52
CA LYS A 80 23.61 -2.20 -0.07
C LYS A 80 24.38 -3.42 -0.60
N ARG A 81 23.72 -4.57 -0.73
CA ARG A 81 24.30 -5.85 -1.19
C ARG A 81 23.87 -6.15 -2.63
N LYS A 82 24.36 -5.35 -3.58
CA LYS A 82 23.93 -5.43 -4.99
C LYS A 82 24.33 -6.74 -5.67
N ASP A 83 25.51 -7.24 -5.36
CA ASP A 83 26.09 -8.41 -6.04
C ASP A 83 25.64 -9.75 -5.46
N VAL A 84 24.80 -9.72 -4.42
CA VAL A 84 24.26 -10.93 -3.78
C VAL A 84 23.01 -11.38 -4.52
N ASP A 85 22.90 -12.68 -4.75
CA ASP A 85 21.73 -13.30 -5.38
C ASP A 85 20.47 -13.10 -4.51
N TRP A 86 19.31 -13.07 -5.18
CA TRP A 86 18.05 -12.88 -4.48
C TRP A 86 17.76 -13.96 -3.45
N ALA A 87 18.09 -15.23 -3.71
CA ALA A 87 17.77 -16.31 -2.77
C ALA A 87 18.42 -16.07 -1.40
N GLU A 88 19.69 -15.67 -1.39
CA GLU A 88 20.41 -15.35 -0.16
C GLU A 88 19.85 -14.08 0.52
N LEU A 89 19.49 -13.04 -0.26
CA LEU A 89 18.85 -11.84 0.29
C LEU A 89 17.46 -12.14 0.87
N ALA A 90 16.69 -13.02 0.22
CA ALA A 90 15.38 -13.44 0.67
C ALA A 90 15.48 -14.19 2.00
N ASP A 91 16.45 -15.09 2.16
CA ASP A 91 16.70 -15.77 3.43
C ASP A 91 17.12 -14.77 4.52
N LEU A 92 17.99 -13.81 4.18
CA LEU A 92 18.39 -12.76 5.12
C LEU A 92 17.19 -11.92 5.58
N LEU A 93 16.32 -11.48 4.67
CA LEU A 93 15.11 -10.72 5.01
C LEU A 93 14.14 -11.56 5.85
N ARG A 94 13.93 -12.82 5.47
CA ARG A 94 13.08 -13.75 6.21
C ARG A 94 13.56 -13.91 7.65
N GLU A 95 14.85 -14.10 7.87
CA GLU A 95 15.40 -14.24 9.21
C GLU A 95 15.37 -12.92 10.00
N THR A 96 15.85 -11.84 9.39
CA THR A 96 16.15 -10.61 10.13
C THR A 96 14.98 -9.64 10.24
N VAL A 97 14.12 -9.59 9.23
CA VAL A 97 12.98 -8.66 9.15
C VAL A 97 11.69 -9.35 9.54
N ILE A 98 11.48 -10.62 9.16
CA ILE A 98 10.22 -11.30 9.46
C ILE A 98 10.32 -12.07 10.77
N ARG A 99 11.16 -13.10 10.84
CA ARG A 99 11.20 -14.03 11.98
C ARG A 99 11.62 -13.33 13.27
N ARG A 100 12.64 -12.47 13.24
CA ARG A 100 13.06 -11.73 14.44
C ARG A 100 12.02 -10.75 14.94
N VAL A 101 11.35 -10.02 14.04
CA VAL A 101 10.29 -9.07 14.41
C VAL A 101 9.10 -9.82 15.00
N ILE A 102 8.65 -10.88 14.32
CA ILE A 102 7.61 -11.78 14.83
C ILE A 102 7.99 -12.32 16.21
N GLN A 103 9.17 -12.90 16.37
CA GLN A 103 9.60 -13.47 17.65
C GLN A 103 9.70 -12.41 18.76
N HIS A 104 10.31 -11.27 18.48
CA HIS A 104 10.46 -10.18 19.46
C HIS A 104 9.11 -9.61 19.90
N ASP A 105 8.22 -9.33 18.95
CA ASP A 105 6.92 -8.73 19.24
C ASP A 105 5.91 -9.76 19.79
N LEU A 106 6.10 -11.05 19.52
CA LEU A 106 5.39 -12.13 20.20
C LEU A 106 5.77 -12.22 21.70
N LEU A 107 7.00 -11.84 22.06
CA LEU A 107 7.54 -11.96 23.43
C LEU A 107 7.19 -10.78 24.35
N ASN A 108 7.00 -9.57 23.80
CA ASN A 108 6.73 -8.36 24.59
C ASN A 108 5.25 -8.17 25.01
N GLY A 109 4.38 -9.14 24.72
CA GLY A 109 2.97 -9.09 25.13
C GLY A 109 2.77 -9.59 26.57
N GLU A 110 2.10 -8.79 27.41
CA GLU A 110 1.80 -9.12 28.80
C GLU A 110 1.16 -10.52 28.97
N GLY A 111 1.87 -11.43 29.66
CA GLY A 111 1.29 -12.54 30.42
C GLY A 111 0.92 -13.85 29.69
N ARG A 112 0.87 -13.91 28.35
CA ARG A 112 0.66 -15.18 27.61
C ARG A 112 1.49 -15.25 26.33
N ARG A 113 2.19 -16.38 26.14
CA ARG A 113 2.86 -16.74 24.89
C ARG A 113 1.86 -16.66 23.74
N ARG A 114 2.01 -15.64 22.88
CA ARG A 114 1.20 -15.46 21.68
C ARG A 114 1.43 -16.65 20.71
N ASP A 115 0.42 -16.97 19.91
CA ASP A 115 0.40 -18.13 19.02
C ASP A 115 1.19 -17.85 17.73
N SER A 116 2.45 -18.29 17.69
CA SER A 116 3.35 -18.07 16.55
C SER A 116 2.80 -18.67 15.26
N ALA A 117 2.19 -19.86 15.34
CA ALA A 117 1.69 -20.56 14.16
C ALA A 117 0.52 -19.79 13.52
N LEU A 118 -0.35 -19.21 14.33
CA LEU A 118 -1.41 -18.32 13.83
C LEU A 118 -0.84 -17.04 13.22
N LEU A 119 0.16 -16.43 13.83
CA LEU A 119 0.77 -15.20 13.30
C LEU A 119 1.47 -15.45 11.95
N GLU A 120 2.23 -16.53 11.84
CA GLU A 120 2.89 -16.96 10.59
C GLU A 120 1.88 -17.35 9.51
N GLY A 121 0.82 -18.08 9.87
CA GLY A 121 -0.26 -18.44 8.95
C GLY A 121 -0.98 -17.20 8.42
N LEU A 122 -1.27 -16.22 9.28
CA LEU A 122 -1.86 -14.96 8.85
C LEU A 122 -0.89 -14.12 8.02
N LEU A 123 0.40 -14.08 8.35
CA LEU A 123 1.39 -13.44 7.49
C LEU A 123 1.38 -14.06 6.09
N GLN A 124 1.37 -15.40 6.01
CA GLN A 124 1.29 -16.10 4.72
C GLN A 124 0.04 -15.70 3.92
N LEU A 125 -1.13 -15.61 4.57
CA LEU A 125 -2.35 -15.13 3.92
C LEU A 125 -2.25 -13.65 3.51
N THR A 126 -1.64 -12.78 4.32
CA THR A 126 -1.42 -11.36 3.94
C THR A 126 -0.49 -11.22 2.74
N CYS A 127 0.54 -12.07 2.61
CA CYS A 127 1.40 -12.11 1.45
C CYS A 127 0.66 -12.60 0.19
N ARG A 128 -0.24 -13.58 0.35
CA ARG A 128 -1.06 -14.12 -0.75
C ARG A 128 -2.11 -13.13 -1.23
N TYR A 129 -2.76 -12.43 -0.30
CA TYR A 129 -3.85 -11.48 -0.54
C TYR A 129 -3.39 -10.01 -0.53
N ALA A 130 -2.10 -9.76 -0.77
CA ALA A 130 -1.55 -8.41 -0.81
C ALA A 130 -2.29 -7.55 -1.84
N GLY A 131 -2.86 -6.43 -1.40
CA GLY A 131 -3.70 -5.52 -2.19
C GLY A 131 -5.19 -5.80 -2.14
N ILE A 132 -5.61 -6.93 -1.56
CA ILE A 132 -7.02 -7.37 -1.55
C ILE A 132 -7.63 -7.13 -0.16
N ALA A 133 -8.95 -6.96 -0.10
CA ALA A 133 -9.73 -6.89 1.14
C ALA A 133 -10.56 -8.18 1.36
N PRO A 134 -9.93 -9.32 1.71
CA PRO A 134 -10.65 -10.57 1.93
C PRO A 134 -11.60 -10.45 3.13
N ALA A 135 -12.68 -11.23 3.13
CA ALA A 135 -13.57 -11.26 4.27
C ALA A 135 -12.86 -11.89 5.47
N VAL A 136 -13.07 -11.34 6.67
CA VAL A 136 -12.44 -11.86 7.90
C VAL A 136 -12.83 -13.33 8.15
N SER A 137 -14.03 -13.74 7.76
CA SER A 137 -14.49 -15.13 7.81
C SER A 137 -13.70 -16.04 6.88
N GLU A 138 -13.36 -15.59 5.67
CA GLU A 138 -12.56 -16.36 4.71
C GLU A 138 -11.14 -16.55 5.23
N LEU A 139 -10.54 -15.51 5.81
CA LEU A 139 -9.23 -15.62 6.46
C LEU A 139 -9.26 -16.60 7.64
N ALA A 140 -10.31 -16.54 8.46
CA ALA A 140 -10.49 -17.41 9.63
C ALA A 140 -10.63 -18.88 9.23
N GLU A 141 -11.39 -19.17 8.18
CA GLU A 141 -11.55 -20.50 7.61
C GLU A 141 -10.22 -21.03 7.07
N GLN A 142 -9.54 -20.26 6.22
CA GLN A 142 -8.29 -20.71 5.59
C GLN A 142 -7.16 -20.97 6.59
N VAL A 143 -6.98 -20.05 7.56
CA VAL A 143 -5.95 -20.25 8.58
C VAL A 143 -6.32 -21.38 9.54
N GLY A 144 -7.61 -21.54 9.85
CA GLY A 144 -8.08 -22.65 10.68
C GLY A 144 -7.89 -24.01 10.02
N LEU A 145 -8.15 -24.12 8.72
CA LEU A 145 -7.86 -25.31 7.92
C LEU A 145 -6.35 -25.61 7.91
N SER A 146 -5.51 -24.60 7.65
CA SER A 146 -4.05 -24.77 7.63
C SER A 146 -3.47 -25.21 8.97
N LEU A 147 -4.07 -24.78 10.09
CA LEU A 147 -3.63 -25.11 11.45
C LEU A 147 -4.37 -26.30 12.06
N SER A 148 -5.36 -26.86 11.37
CA SER A 148 -6.26 -27.90 11.89
C SER A 148 -6.93 -27.54 13.22
N VAL A 149 -7.24 -26.26 13.43
CA VAL A 149 -7.89 -25.72 14.64
C VAL A 149 -8.92 -24.67 14.22
N PRO A 150 -10.15 -24.66 14.76
CA PRO A 150 -11.11 -23.60 14.48
C PRO A 150 -10.60 -22.25 15.00
N ILE A 151 -10.59 -21.24 14.13
CA ILE A 151 -10.20 -19.87 14.45
C ILE A 151 -11.41 -18.95 14.21
N ASP A 152 -11.71 -18.09 15.16
CA ASP A 152 -12.79 -17.11 15.03
C ASP A 152 -12.28 -15.78 14.45
N GLY A 153 -13.18 -15.02 13.83
CA GLY A 153 -12.83 -13.74 13.19
C GLY A 153 -12.30 -12.66 14.14
N ARG A 154 -12.67 -12.66 15.44
CA ARG A 154 -12.11 -11.69 16.40
C ARG A 154 -10.65 -12.01 16.69
N ARG A 155 -10.32 -13.30 16.79
CA ARG A 155 -8.93 -13.77 16.91
C ARG A 155 -8.11 -13.44 15.67
N VAL A 156 -8.67 -13.59 14.47
CA VAL A 156 -8.01 -13.14 13.22
C VAL A 156 -7.70 -11.65 13.28
N MET A 157 -8.70 -10.79 13.52
CA MET A 157 -8.49 -9.35 13.56
C MET A 157 -7.48 -8.92 14.63
N ARG A 158 -7.50 -9.58 15.80
CA ARG A 158 -6.49 -9.32 16.83
C ARG A 158 -5.07 -9.60 16.32
N TYR A 159 -4.85 -10.75 15.67
CA TYR A 159 -3.52 -11.10 15.17
C TYR A 159 -3.10 -10.32 13.92
N LEU A 160 -4.05 -9.92 13.07
CA LEU A 160 -3.78 -8.98 11.98
C LEU A 160 -3.33 -7.62 12.53
N ASN A 161 -3.98 -7.10 13.58
CA ASN A 161 -3.52 -5.87 14.23
C ASN A 161 -2.13 -6.05 14.85
N LEU A 162 -1.82 -7.21 15.44
CA LEU A 162 -0.46 -7.50 15.90
C LEU A 162 0.56 -7.47 14.76
N LEU A 163 0.24 -8.04 13.59
CA LEU A 163 1.08 -7.93 12.39
C LEU A 163 1.21 -6.47 11.94
N ALA A 164 0.15 -5.67 12.04
CA ALA A 164 0.21 -4.26 11.70
C ALA A 164 1.12 -3.47 12.64
N ASP A 165 1.05 -3.76 13.95
CA ASP A 165 1.90 -3.14 14.97
C ASP A 165 3.39 -3.45 14.75
N THR A 166 3.71 -4.56 14.05
CA THR A 166 5.09 -4.90 13.65
C THR A 166 5.63 -4.09 12.46
N LEU A 167 4.79 -3.26 11.83
CA LEU A 167 5.10 -2.51 10.61
C LEU A 167 5.44 -3.37 9.38
N LEU A 168 5.16 -4.69 9.41
CA LEU A 168 5.30 -5.58 8.25
C LEU A 168 4.08 -5.50 7.33
N VAL A 169 2.91 -5.18 7.90
CA VAL A 169 1.62 -5.11 7.20
C VAL A 169 0.94 -3.80 7.58
N ARG A 170 0.16 -3.25 6.66
CA ARG A 170 -0.73 -2.12 6.87
C ARG A 170 -2.15 -2.55 6.55
N LEU A 171 -3.06 -2.30 7.49
CA LEU A 171 -4.47 -2.64 7.36
C LEU A 171 -5.23 -1.37 6.97
N VAL A 172 -5.64 -1.27 5.71
CA VAL A 172 -6.43 -0.12 5.26
C VAL A 172 -7.91 -0.39 5.56
N PRO A 173 -8.53 0.32 6.51
CA PRO A 173 -9.91 0.04 6.91
C PRO A 173 -10.90 0.37 5.77
N PRO A 174 -12.11 -0.22 5.80
CA PRO A 174 -13.17 0.24 4.92
C PRO A 174 -13.61 1.65 5.33
N LEU A 175 -13.97 2.48 4.34
CA LEU A 175 -14.44 3.84 4.54
C LEU A 175 -15.76 3.81 5.32
N ASP A 176 -15.80 4.54 6.43
CA ASP A 176 -17.02 4.79 7.16
C ASP A 176 -17.84 5.88 6.45
N VAL A 177 -19.05 5.49 6.03
CA VAL A 177 -20.00 6.37 5.36
C VAL A 177 -21.25 6.47 6.24
N ARG A 178 -21.54 7.70 6.72
CA ARG A 178 -22.75 8.07 7.49
C ARG A 178 -23.00 7.25 8.77
N LEU A 179 -22.28 7.54 9.87
CA LEU A 179 -22.48 6.97 11.23
C LEU A 179 -22.57 5.43 11.33
N ARG A 180 -22.43 4.73 10.21
CA ARG A 180 -22.68 3.31 10.06
C ARG A 180 -21.33 2.69 9.78
N LYS A 181 -20.78 2.04 10.80
CA LYS A 181 -19.50 1.34 10.67
C LYS A 181 -19.59 0.32 9.55
N ASN A 182 -18.67 0.41 8.60
CA ASN A 182 -18.60 -0.56 7.52
C ASN A 182 -18.02 -1.88 8.08
N ARG A 183 -18.62 -3.01 7.72
CA ARG A 183 -18.27 -4.34 8.26
C ARG A 183 -17.31 -5.15 7.36
N GLY A 184 -16.74 -4.52 6.33
CA GLY A 184 -15.76 -5.15 5.46
C GLY A 184 -14.46 -5.47 6.18
N GLY A 185 -13.72 -6.48 5.71
CA GLY A 185 -12.35 -6.70 6.14
C GLY A 185 -11.45 -5.53 5.68
N PRO A 186 -10.30 -5.30 6.32
CA PRO A 186 -9.35 -4.32 5.84
C PRO A 186 -8.71 -4.77 4.52
N LYS A 187 -8.34 -3.83 3.65
CA LYS A 187 -7.45 -4.09 2.52
C LYS A 187 -6.04 -4.33 3.07
N LEU A 188 -5.42 -5.44 2.69
CA LEU A 188 -4.15 -5.91 3.23
C LEU A 188 -2.98 -5.36 2.40
N CYS A 189 -2.22 -4.41 2.95
CA CYS A 189 -1.06 -3.84 2.28
C CYS A 189 0.22 -4.33 2.93
N LEU A 190 1.20 -4.81 2.16
CA LEU A 190 2.50 -5.17 2.70
C LEU A 190 3.35 -3.92 2.84
N ALA A 191 4.18 -3.87 3.87
CA ALA A 191 5.10 -2.75 4.02
C ALA A 191 6.03 -2.59 2.81
N ASP A 192 6.38 -3.72 2.20
CA ASP A 192 7.16 -3.82 0.98
C ASP A 192 6.87 -5.16 0.28
N HIS A 193 6.89 -5.20 -1.06
CA HIS A 193 6.62 -6.44 -1.80
C HIS A 193 7.72 -7.50 -1.66
N ALA A 194 8.94 -7.12 -1.27
CA ALA A 194 10.00 -8.08 -0.94
C ALA A 194 9.59 -9.02 0.19
N LEU A 195 8.71 -8.60 1.12
CA LEU A 195 8.19 -9.47 2.18
C LEU A 195 7.45 -10.66 1.59
N ARG A 196 6.60 -10.41 0.58
CA ARG A 196 5.92 -11.46 -0.16
C ARG A 196 6.92 -12.38 -0.85
N ALA A 197 7.84 -11.78 -1.60
CA ALA A 197 8.79 -12.52 -2.41
C ALA A 197 9.70 -13.41 -1.56
N CYS A 198 10.14 -12.92 -0.40
CA CYS A 198 10.96 -13.72 0.51
C CYS A 198 10.15 -14.75 1.30
N TRP A 199 8.90 -14.46 1.70
CA TRP A 199 8.08 -15.40 2.48
C TRP A 199 7.51 -16.53 1.63
N LEU A 200 6.98 -16.20 0.45
CA LEU A 200 6.39 -17.17 -0.48
C LEU A 200 7.42 -17.77 -1.46
N GLN A 201 8.66 -17.26 -1.47
CA GLN A 201 9.72 -17.69 -2.40
C GLN A 201 9.31 -17.51 -3.88
N GLU A 202 8.59 -16.42 -4.16
CA GLU A 202 8.02 -16.13 -5.48
C GLU A 202 8.12 -14.63 -5.76
N GLN A 203 8.96 -14.26 -6.72
CA GLN A 203 9.04 -12.89 -7.20
C GLN A 203 7.90 -12.59 -8.17
N VAL A 204 7.32 -11.40 -8.03
CA VAL A 204 6.34 -10.85 -8.96
C VAL A 204 6.84 -9.49 -9.40
N PRO A 205 7.53 -9.39 -10.54
CA PRO A 205 8.06 -8.12 -11.00
C PRO A 205 6.92 -7.15 -11.33
N LEU A 206 7.09 -5.88 -10.95
CA LEU A 206 6.22 -4.77 -11.33
C LEU A 206 6.69 -4.12 -12.64
N SER A 207 7.96 -4.28 -13.04
CA SER A 207 8.52 -3.64 -14.24
C SER A 207 9.53 -4.53 -15.00
N PRO A 208 9.17 -5.07 -16.19
CA PRO A 208 7.80 -5.25 -16.69
C PRO A 208 7.08 -6.39 -15.93
N PRO A 209 5.75 -6.34 -15.79
CA PRO A 209 5.00 -7.43 -15.16
C PRO A 209 4.78 -8.59 -16.13
N GLU A 210 5.02 -9.81 -15.65
CA GLU A 210 4.70 -11.05 -16.37
C GLU A 210 3.29 -11.55 -16.02
N LEU A 211 2.94 -11.53 -14.73
CA LEU A 211 1.65 -11.94 -14.18
C LEU A 211 0.77 -10.71 -13.89
N THR A 212 0.02 -10.25 -14.90
CA THR A 212 -0.71 -8.97 -14.86
C THR A 212 -1.69 -8.84 -13.69
N THR A 213 -2.48 -9.88 -13.39
CA THR A 213 -3.44 -9.85 -12.27
C THR A 213 -2.73 -9.71 -10.92
N GLN A 214 -1.70 -10.52 -10.69
CA GLN A 214 -0.96 -10.53 -9.43
C GLN A 214 -0.12 -9.27 -9.24
N ALA A 215 0.48 -8.76 -10.32
CA ALA A 215 1.14 -7.46 -10.34
C ALA A 215 0.13 -6.32 -10.07
N GLY A 216 -1.11 -6.45 -10.51
CA GLY A 216 -2.20 -5.52 -10.20
C GLY A 216 -2.51 -5.44 -8.72
N HIS A 217 -2.74 -6.58 -8.08
CA HIS A 217 -2.95 -6.61 -6.62
C HIS A 217 -1.71 -6.13 -5.85
N LEU A 218 -0.51 -6.49 -6.32
CA LEU A 218 0.71 -6.01 -5.70
C LEU A 218 0.85 -4.48 -5.84
N ALA A 219 0.50 -3.91 -6.99
CA ALA A 219 0.47 -2.46 -7.20
C ALA A 219 -0.51 -1.76 -6.26
N GLU A 220 -1.68 -2.34 -5.99
CA GLU A 220 -2.61 -1.85 -4.96
C GLU A 220 -1.97 -1.88 -3.56
N SER A 221 -1.32 -2.99 -3.22
CA SER A 221 -0.60 -3.15 -1.95
C SER A 221 0.48 -2.07 -1.77
N VAL A 222 1.27 -1.84 -2.82
CA VAL A 222 2.35 -0.84 -2.85
C VAL A 222 1.79 0.57 -2.71
N PHE A 223 0.72 0.90 -3.45
CA PHE A 223 0.08 2.20 -3.34
C PHE A 223 -0.43 2.45 -1.91
N GLY A 224 -1.22 1.52 -1.37
CA GLY A 224 -1.80 1.65 -0.03
C GLY A 224 -0.73 1.74 1.04
N SER A 225 0.30 0.92 0.93
CA SER A 225 1.46 0.93 1.82
C SER A 225 2.16 2.30 1.82
N ALA A 226 2.52 2.82 0.64
CA ALA A 226 3.19 4.10 0.51
C ALA A 226 2.31 5.27 0.97
N ALA A 227 1.01 5.27 0.64
CA ALA A 227 0.06 6.29 1.07
C ALA A 227 -0.05 6.36 2.61
N CYS A 228 -0.09 5.22 3.29
CA CYS A 228 -0.13 5.16 4.75
C CYS A 228 1.12 5.72 5.43
N THR A 229 2.26 5.83 4.73
CA THR A 229 3.46 6.48 5.29
C THR A 229 3.40 8.01 5.29
N ILE A 230 2.40 8.60 4.63
CA ILE A 230 2.24 10.06 4.57
C ILE A 230 1.61 10.53 5.88
N ALA A 231 2.42 11.20 6.71
CA ALA A 231 2.00 11.65 8.02
C ALA A 231 0.73 12.53 7.96
N GLY A 232 -0.28 12.14 8.74
CA GLY A 232 -1.56 12.85 8.84
C GLY A 232 -2.56 12.58 7.70
N LEU A 233 -2.20 11.77 6.71
CA LEU A 233 -3.13 11.33 5.67
C LEU A 233 -3.99 10.17 6.18
N ASP A 234 -5.31 10.33 6.14
CA ASP A 234 -6.22 9.22 6.40
C ASP A 234 -6.47 8.44 5.10
N VAL A 235 -6.35 7.11 5.18
CA VAL A 235 -6.41 6.20 4.04
C VAL A 235 -7.42 5.10 4.36
N ALA A 236 -8.45 5.00 3.53
CA ALA A 236 -9.46 3.95 3.60
C ALA A 236 -9.70 3.33 2.22
N HIS A 237 -10.50 2.27 2.11
CA HIS A 237 -11.00 1.75 0.83
C HIS A 237 -12.54 1.74 0.83
N LEU A 238 -13.20 1.86 -0.32
CA LEU A 238 -14.67 1.75 -0.39
C LEU A 238 -15.03 0.37 -0.97
N PRO A 239 -15.53 -0.59 -0.16
CA PRO A 239 -15.99 -1.87 -0.69
C PRO A 239 -17.26 -1.69 -1.55
N ALA A 240 -17.41 -2.51 -2.60
CA ALA A 240 -18.64 -2.54 -3.39
C ALA A 240 -19.85 -2.94 -2.53
N ARG A 241 -20.96 -2.21 -2.67
CA ARG A 241 -22.19 -2.50 -1.93
C ARG A 241 -23.44 -2.07 -2.69
N GLY A 242 -24.23 -3.04 -3.14
CA GLY A 242 -25.48 -2.75 -3.87
C GLY A 242 -25.17 -1.95 -5.15
N ALA A 243 -25.64 -0.71 -5.21
CA ALA A 243 -25.36 0.21 -6.32
C ALA A 243 -23.98 0.89 -6.21
N ASP A 244 -23.36 0.88 -5.03
CA ASP A 244 -22.05 1.48 -4.82
C ASP A 244 -20.96 0.61 -5.42
N ARG A 245 -20.14 1.23 -6.27
CA ARG A 245 -18.97 0.61 -6.88
C ARG A 245 -17.79 0.68 -5.91
N GLU A 246 -16.93 -0.32 -6.01
CA GLU A 246 -15.67 -0.32 -5.27
C GLU A 246 -14.81 0.87 -5.70
N VAL A 247 -14.06 1.41 -4.74
CA VAL A 247 -12.95 2.33 -4.97
C VAL A 247 -11.78 1.82 -4.16
N ASP A 248 -10.65 1.58 -4.82
CA ASP A 248 -9.49 0.91 -4.21
C ASP A 248 -8.98 1.64 -2.97
N PHE A 249 -8.87 2.97 -3.05
CA PHE A 249 -8.48 3.82 -1.94
C PHE A 249 -9.23 5.14 -1.93
N VAL A 250 -9.41 5.70 -0.75
CA VAL A 250 -9.94 7.04 -0.52
C VAL A 250 -9.00 7.75 0.44
N LEU A 251 -8.32 8.76 -0.08
CA LEU A 251 -7.43 9.62 0.69
C LEU A 251 -8.26 10.75 1.29
N THR A 252 -8.13 11.01 2.58
CA THR A 252 -8.86 12.08 3.27
C THR A 252 -7.90 13.09 3.89
N VAL A 253 -8.09 14.37 3.52
CA VAL A 253 -7.36 15.51 4.07
C VAL A 253 -8.39 16.50 4.62
N GLY A 254 -8.45 16.62 5.95
CA GLY A 254 -9.50 17.36 6.61
C GLY A 254 -10.88 16.78 6.29
N VAL A 255 -11.70 17.52 5.54
CA VAL A 255 -13.03 17.07 5.09
C VAL A 255 -13.06 16.63 3.63
N GLN A 256 -12.00 16.92 2.87
CA GLN A 256 -11.94 16.64 1.44
C GLN A 256 -11.45 15.21 1.21
N ARG A 257 -12.06 14.54 0.23
CA ARG A 257 -11.70 13.19 -0.16
C ARG A 257 -11.18 13.16 -1.60
N VAL A 258 -10.20 12.30 -1.84
CA VAL A 258 -9.67 12.01 -3.17
C VAL A 258 -9.79 10.50 -3.39
N PRO A 259 -10.79 10.03 -4.17
CA PRO A 259 -10.87 8.63 -4.56
C PRO A 259 -9.72 8.28 -5.50
N VAL A 260 -9.14 7.11 -5.29
CA VAL A 260 -8.03 6.57 -6.07
C VAL A 260 -8.38 5.16 -6.53
N GLU A 261 -8.18 4.92 -7.82
CA GLU A 261 -8.35 3.62 -8.45
C GLU A 261 -7.01 3.16 -9.00
N ILE A 262 -6.69 1.88 -8.82
CA ILE A 262 -5.48 1.25 -9.34
C ILE A 262 -5.88 0.36 -10.51
N LYS A 263 -5.30 0.64 -11.67
CA LYS A 263 -5.48 -0.13 -12.91
C LYS A 263 -4.10 -0.37 -13.50
N TYR A 264 -3.38 -1.31 -12.89
CA TYR A 264 -2.00 -1.62 -13.24
C TYR A 264 -1.92 -2.47 -14.51
N GLN A 265 -2.25 -1.84 -15.64
CA GLN A 265 -2.24 -2.45 -16.97
C GLN A 265 -1.83 -1.40 -18.00
N ARG A 266 -1.32 -1.86 -19.15
CA ARG A 266 -0.84 -0.97 -20.23
C ARG A 266 -1.96 -0.23 -20.96
N ARG A 267 -3.11 -0.87 -21.15
CA ARG A 267 -4.25 -0.30 -21.88
C ARG A 267 -5.37 -0.02 -20.90
N ILE A 268 -5.76 1.24 -20.78
CA ILE A 268 -6.86 1.68 -19.94
C ILE A 268 -8.08 1.89 -20.82
N ASP A 269 -9.22 1.31 -20.42
CA ASP A 269 -10.53 1.67 -20.93
C ASP A 269 -11.05 2.89 -20.16
N PRO A 270 -11.14 4.09 -20.79
CA PRO A 270 -11.49 5.32 -20.08
C PRO A 270 -12.87 5.29 -19.43
N HIS A 271 -13.78 4.44 -19.88
CA HIS A 271 -15.12 4.33 -19.33
C HIS A 271 -15.20 3.24 -18.27
N ARG A 272 -14.78 2.01 -18.59
CA ARG A 272 -14.91 0.85 -17.71
C ARG A 272 -14.00 0.95 -16.50
N ASP A 273 -12.76 1.37 -16.72
CA ASP A 273 -11.74 1.35 -15.68
C ASP A 273 -11.83 2.58 -14.73
N THR A 274 -12.74 3.53 -15.01
CA THR A 274 -13.00 4.72 -14.19
C THR A 274 -14.39 4.75 -13.55
N VAL A 275 -15.22 3.71 -13.72
CA VAL A 275 -16.60 3.68 -13.21
C VAL A 275 -16.65 3.92 -11.70
N GLY A 276 -15.73 3.32 -10.93
CA GLY A 276 -15.63 3.53 -9.48
C GLY A 276 -15.42 4.99 -9.12
N LEU A 277 -14.42 5.64 -9.74
CA LEU A 277 -14.11 7.06 -9.55
C LEU A 277 -15.31 7.95 -9.92
N ARG A 278 -15.89 7.76 -11.11
CA ARG A 278 -17.03 8.59 -11.57
C ARG A 278 -18.23 8.47 -10.65
N SER A 279 -18.59 7.24 -10.26
CA SER A 279 -19.69 6.99 -9.31
C SER A 279 -19.44 7.60 -7.93
N PHE A 280 -18.17 7.62 -7.48
CA PHE A 280 -17.80 8.25 -6.21
C PHE A 280 -17.92 9.79 -6.29
N LEU A 281 -17.48 10.39 -7.41
CA LEU A 281 -17.50 11.84 -7.64
C LEU A 281 -18.92 12.41 -7.84
N GLU A 282 -19.84 11.62 -8.39
CA GLU A 282 -21.25 12.03 -8.58
C GLU A 282 -21.99 12.25 -7.25
N LYS A 283 -21.52 11.64 -6.16
CA LYS A 283 -22.15 11.73 -4.84
C LYS A 283 -21.56 12.91 -4.07
N THR A 284 -22.29 14.02 -4.03
CA THR A 284 -21.89 15.25 -3.30
C THR A 284 -21.50 14.99 -1.83
N VAL A 285 -22.15 14.04 -1.18
CA VAL A 285 -21.85 13.62 0.21
C VAL A 285 -20.42 13.08 0.41
N ASN A 286 -19.76 12.64 -0.67
CA ASN A 286 -18.38 12.17 -0.61
C ASN A 286 -17.37 13.31 -0.54
N ASN A 287 -17.78 14.56 -0.81
CA ASN A 287 -16.91 15.74 -0.78
C ASN A 287 -15.58 15.57 -1.55
N ALA A 288 -15.70 15.06 -2.77
CA ALA A 288 -14.58 14.81 -3.67
C ALA A 288 -14.76 15.60 -4.97
N ALA A 289 -13.77 16.44 -5.31
CA ALA A 289 -13.82 17.29 -6.50
C ALA A 289 -13.18 16.63 -7.74
N PHE A 290 -12.27 15.68 -7.53
CA PHE A 290 -11.51 14.99 -8.57
C PHE A 290 -11.10 13.59 -8.07
N GLY A 291 -10.71 12.71 -8.98
CA GLY A 291 -10.18 11.38 -8.66
C GLY A 291 -8.81 11.15 -9.28
N VAL A 292 -8.09 10.14 -8.77
CA VAL A 292 -6.77 9.75 -9.27
C VAL A 292 -6.82 8.33 -9.82
N LEU A 293 -6.29 8.13 -11.02
CA LEU A 293 -6.14 6.81 -11.63
C LEU A 293 -4.65 6.44 -11.70
N ILE A 294 -4.25 5.44 -10.91
CA ILE A 294 -2.88 4.92 -10.92
C ILE A 294 -2.77 3.79 -11.95
N THR A 295 -1.78 3.89 -12.82
CA THR A 295 -1.61 2.96 -13.95
C THR A 295 -0.22 2.34 -13.99
N GLN A 296 -0.01 1.36 -14.88
CA GLN A 296 1.31 0.78 -15.09
C GLN A 296 2.26 1.80 -15.75
N ASP A 297 1.82 2.35 -16.88
CA ASP A 297 2.54 3.34 -17.67
C ASP A 297 1.73 4.63 -17.78
N ALA A 298 2.29 5.68 -18.38
CA ALA A 298 1.58 6.93 -18.52
C ALA A 298 0.36 6.72 -19.42
N ALA A 299 -0.83 6.69 -18.83
CA ALA A 299 -2.05 6.72 -19.61
C ALA A 299 -2.15 8.08 -20.34
N GLY A 300 -2.75 8.07 -21.53
CA GLY A 300 -3.10 9.29 -22.23
C GLY A 300 -4.08 10.16 -21.43
N VAL A 301 -4.46 11.30 -22.01
CA VAL A 301 -5.52 12.13 -21.44
C VAL A 301 -6.82 11.30 -21.41
N LEU A 302 -7.43 11.17 -20.23
CA LEU A 302 -8.75 10.57 -20.07
C LEU A 302 -9.84 11.57 -20.47
N ASP A 303 -10.99 11.06 -20.92
CA ASP A 303 -12.11 11.92 -21.35
C ASP A 303 -12.72 12.74 -20.21
N ASP A 304 -12.76 12.21 -18.99
CA ASP A 304 -13.29 12.94 -17.83
C ASP A 304 -12.21 13.87 -17.25
N PRO A 305 -12.36 15.20 -17.36
CA PRO A 305 -11.34 16.13 -16.91
C PRO A 305 -11.17 16.11 -15.38
N ARG A 306 -12.10 15.53 -14.61
CA ARG A 306 -11.99 15.41 -13.15
C ARG A 306 -11.08 14.27 -12.72
N ILE A 307 -10.55 13.46 -13.63
CA ILE A 307 -9.67 12.34 -13.29
C ILE A 307 -8.24 12.65 -13.73
N VAL A 308 -7.30 12.60 -12.79
CA VAL A 308 -5.86 12.72 -13.07
C VAL A 308 -5.26 11.33 -13.11
N SER A 309 -4.69 10.92 -14.24
CA SER A 309 -3.98 9.63 -14.34
C SER A 309 -2.47 9.80 -14.28
N LEU A 310 -1.79 8.94 -13.53
CA LEU A 310 -0.33 8.85 -13.49
C LEU A 310 0.14 7.42 -13.22
N PRO A 311 1.37 7.05 -13.62
CA PRO A 311 1.95 5.75 -13.28
C PRO A 311 2.15 5.57 -11.78
N LEU A 312 2.09 4.33 -11.28
CA LEU A 312 2.50 4.00 -9.91
C LEU A 312 3.93 4.47 -9.62
N SER A 313 4.84 4.26 -10.56
CA SER A 313 6.23 4.70 -10.42
C SER A 313 6.38 6.22 -10.26
N THR A 314 5.44 7.01 -10.81
CA THR A 314 5.38 8.46 -10.58
C THR A 314 4.84 8.78 -9.19
N PHE A 315 3.80 8.06 -8.74
CA PHE A 315 3.26 8.23 -7.39
C PHE A 315 4.35 8.01 -6.32
N LEU A 316 5.22 7.01 -6.53
CA LEU A 316 6.31 6.71 -5.61
C LEU A 316 7.44 7.76 -5.60
N LEU A 317 7.39 8.81 -6.45
CA LEU A 317 8.27 10.00 -6.35
C LEU A 317 7.74 11.06 -5.38
N LEU A 318 6.58 10.81 -4.75
CA LEU A 318 6.07 11.69 -3.68
C LEU A 318 7.10 11.85 -2.55
N ARG A 319 7.86 10.79 -2.25
CA ARG A 319 8.82 10.72 -1.16
C ARG A 319 10.23 10.43 -1.61
#